data_AF-A0AAE6SRX5-F1
#
_entry.id   AF-A0AAE6SRX5-F1
#
_cell.length_a   1.000
_cell.length_b   1.000
_cell.length_c   1.000
_cell.angle_alpha   90.00
_cell.angle_beta   90.00
_cell.angle_gamma   90.00
#
_symmetry.space_group_name_H-M   'P 1'
#
loop_
_entity.id
_entity.type
_entity.pdbx_description
1 polymer ?
#
loop_
_entity_poly.entity_id
_entity_poly.type
_entity_poly.pdbx_seq_one_letter_code
_entity_poly.pdbx_strand_id
1 'polypeptide(L)'
;MIRPFGLLGSLLLMSCANAHVSLNDDSGQCVFDKDTQHISLQLKTPCSLVKVNDDGRYFYQYNNVKVYIVAGAPAALDELKRWQVKAIDKCSLQSQAVFITDGKMTVSTVRDKGLTCPTIGLDEKVYRHFLNNKQ
;
A
#
# COMPACT_ATOMS: atom_id res chain seq x y z
N MET A 1 -30.90 39.31 41.05
CA MET A 1 -29.55 39.58 40.51
C MET A 1 -28.57 38.63 41.17
N ILE A 2 -27.65 37.87 40.57
CA ILE A 2 -27.27 37.48 39.19
C ILE A 2 -26.57 36.11 39.42
N ARG A 3 -26.89 35.09 38.59
CA ARG A 3 -26.11 33.83 38.51
C ARG A 3 -24.76 34.11 37.82
N PRO A 4 -23.74 33.27 38.03
CA PRO A 4 -23.36 32.46 36.88
C PRO A 4 -23.03 31.00 37.23
N PHE A 5 -23.67 30.12 36.47
CA PHE A 5 -23.21 28.76 36.17
C PHE A 5 -22.04 28.90 35.18
N GLY A 6 -20.83 28.52 35.58
CA GLY A 6 -19.71 28.37 34.66
C GLY A 6 -19.76 27.00 34.01
N LEU A 7 -20.24 26.92 32.76
CA LEU A 7 -20.15 25.73 31.92
C LEU A 7 -18.67 25.37 31.71
N LEU A 8 -18.29 24.13 32.06
CA LEU A 8 -17.08 23.51 31.54
C LEU A 8 -17.24 23.34 30.02
N GLY A 9 -16.53 24.16 29.25
CA GLY A 9 -16.37 23.97 27.81
C GLY A 9 -15.46 22.78 27.53
N SER A 10 -16.04 21.66 27.13
CA SER A 10 -15.28 20.52 26.61
C SER A 10 -14.69 20.89 25.24
N LEU A 11 -13.38 21.15 25.19
CA LEU A 11 -12.61 21.18 23.94
C LEU A 11 -12.55 19.75 23.36
N LEU A 12 -13.43 19.45 22.41
CA LEU A 12 -13.27 18.28 21.54
C LEU A 12 -12.21 18.59 20.49
N LEU A 13 -10.96 18.20 20.78
CA LEU A 13 -9.90 18.15 19.79
C LEU A 13 -10.15 16.95 18.87
N MET A 14 -10.89 17.15 17.78
CA MET A 14 -10.87 16.22 16.65
C MET A 14 -9.48 16.30 16.00
N SER A 15 -8.56 15.48 16.49
CA SER A 15 -7.27 15.28 15.85
C SER A 15 -7.51 14.55 14.53
N CYS A 16 -7.40 15.28 13.40
CA CYS A 16 -7.31 14.69 12.08
C CYS A 16 -5.99 13.91 12.00
N ALA A 17 -5.99 12.66 12.47
CA ALA A 17 -4.87 11.77 12.27
C ALA A 17 -4.77 11.51 10.75
N ASN A 18 -3.73 12.06 10.12
CA ASN A 18 -3.33 11.63 8.79
C ASN A 18 -3.02 10.14 8.88
N ALA A 19 -3.93 9.33 8.33
CA ALA A 19 -3.91 7.90 8.53
C ALA A 19 -2.62 7.28 7.97
N HIS A 20 -1.83 6.68 8.87
CA HIS A 20 -0.56 6.06 8.55
C HIS A 20 -0.80 4.68 7.93
N VAL A 21 -0.06 4.35 6.88
CA VAL A 21 -0.03 3.03 6.26
C VAL A 21 1.33 2.42 6.54
N SER A 22 1.36 1.15 6.93
CA SER A 22 2.60 0.39 7.11
C SER A 22 2.50 -1.01 6.53
N LEU A 23 3.67 -1.59 6.29
CA LEU A 23 3.83 -3.02 6.00
C LEU A 23 4.59 -3.64 7.16
N ASN A 24 4.11 -4.79 7.62
CA ASN A 24 4.78 -5.64 8.59
C ASN A 24 4.98 -7.03 7.98
N ASP A 25 6.18 -7.59 8.09
CA ASP A 25 6.49 -8.95 7.67
C ASP A 25 7.27 -9.77 8.71
N ASP A 26 7.31 -9.31 9.96
CA ASP A 26 8.04 -9.95 11.07
C ASP A 26 7.56 -11.38 11.37
N SER A 27 6.28 -11.67 11.07
CA SER A 27 5.67 -12.99 11.24
C SER A 27 5.94 -13.95 10.09
N GLY A 28 6.75 -13.56 9.10
CA GLY A 28 6.97 -14.30 7.87
C GLY A 28 5.81 -14.20 6.87
N GLN A 29 4.85 -13.31 7.11
CA GLN A 29 3.75 -13.00 6.22
C GLN A 29 3.64 -11.50 6.02
N CYS A 30 3.40 -11.07 4.78
CA CYS A 30 3.20 -9.65 4.49
C CYS A 30 1.82 -9.20 4.95
N VAL A 31 1.78 -8.31 5.93
CA VAL A 31 0.57 -7.69 6.47
C VAL A 31 0.57 -6.22 6.10
N PHE A 32 -0.53 -5.76 5.50
CA PHE A 32 -0.77 -4.35 5.23
C PHE A 32 -1.66 -3.77 6.31
N ASP A 33 -1.13 -2.76 6.99
CA ASP A 33 -1.78 -2.10 8.12
C ASP A 33 -2.26 -0.71 7.70
N LYS A 34 -3.50 -0.41 8.09
CA LYS A 34 -4.05 0.93 8.00
C LYS A 34 -5.00 1.17 9.16
N ASP A 35 -4.66 2.15 9.98
CA ASP A 35 -5.43 2.50 11.17
C ASP A 35 -5.60 1.27 12.09
N THR A 36 -6.82 0.78 12.30
CA THR A 36 -7.13 -0.43 13.09
C THR A 36 -7.37 -1.67 12.23
N GLN A 37 -7.24 -1.54 10.91
CA GLN A 37 -7.46 -2.63 9.96
C GLN A 37 -6.13 -3.22 9.50
N HIS A 38 -6.14 -4.54 9.36
CA HIS A 38 -5.00 -5.32 8.93
C HIS A 38 -5.48 -6.28 7.84
N ILE A 39 -4.76 -6.36 6.73
CA ILE A 39 -5.05 -7.35 5.69
C ILE A 39 -3.79 -8.11 5.34
N SER A 40 -3.91 -9.43 5.38
CA SER A 40 -2.85 -10.34 5.01
C SER A 40 -2.74 -10.43 3.49
N LEU A 41 -1.51 -10.33 2.98
CA LEU A 41 -1.20 -10.44 1.57
C LEU A 41 -0.64 -11.81 1.25
N GLN A 42 -0.96 -12.32 0.07
CA GLN A 42 -0.51 -13.63 -0.41
C GLN A 42 0.82 -13.48 -1.17
N LEU A 43 1.79 -12.80 -0.56
CA LEU A 43 3.09 -12.49 -1.15
C LEU A 43 4.21 -13.16 -0.35
N LYS A 44 5.29 -13.53 -1.04
CA LYS A 44 6.53 -13.95 -0.39
C LYS A 44 7.18 -12.77 0.34
N THR A 45 7.70 -13.02 1.54
CA THR A 45 8.46 -12.05 2.34
C THR A 45 9.94 -11.97 1.90
N PRO A 46 10.61 -10.80 2.07
CA PRO A 46 10.07 -9.56 2.61
C PRO A 46 9.20 -8.80 1.59
N CYS A 47 8.30 -7.93 2.07
CA CYS A 47 7.44 -7.12 1.22
C CYS A 47 7.79 -5.63 1.24
N SER A 48 7.41 -4.90 0.19
CA SER A 48 7.67 -3.47 0.11
C SER A 48 6.59 -2.72 -0.65
N LEU A 49 6.25 -1.51 -0.17
CA LEU A 49 5.37 -0.60 -0.88
C LEU A 49 6.06 -0.13 -2.16
N VAL A 50 5.29 -0.08 -3.24
CA VAL A 50 5.78 0.37 -4.54
C VAL A 50 5.52 1.87 -4.68
N LYS A 51 6.58 2.62 -4.95
CA LYS A 51 6.46 4.06 -5.25
C LYS A 51 5.66 4.26 -6.52
N VAL A 52 4.81 5.29 -6.52
CA VAL A 52 4.08 5.71 -7.71
C VAL A 52 4.94 6.62 -8.58
N ASN A 53 5.74 7.46 -7.93
CA ASN A 53 6.55 8.52 -8.50
C ASN A 53 7.58 9.01 -7.47
N ASP A 54 8.42 9.94 -7.89
CA ASP A 54 9.50 10.50 -7.05
C ASP A 54 9.02 11.47 -5.97
N ASP A 55 7.73 11.83 -5.93
CA ASP A 55 7.16 12.73 -4.91
C ASP A 55 6.98 12.05 -3.52
N GLY A 56 7.33 10.76 -3.42
CA GLY A 56 7.23 9.97 -2.20
C GLY A 56 5.86 9.31 -1.98
N ARG A 57 4.94 9.38 -2.95
CA ARG A 57 3.63 8.73 -2.87
C ARG A 57 3.71 7.25 -3.22
N TYR A 58 2.94 6.45 -2.46
CA TYR A 58 2.85 5.00 -2.61
C TYR A 58 1.47 4.51 -3.08
N PHE A 59 0.56 5.43 -3.43
CA PHE A 59 -0.79 5.09 -3.89
C PHE A 59 -1.25 5.95 -5.06
N TYR A 60 -2.08 5.36 -5.90
CA TYR A 60 -2.91 6.09 -6.86
C TYR A 60 -4.27 6.38 -6.24
N GLN A 61 -4.83 7.54 -6.57
CA GLN A 61 -6.18 7.95 -6.18
C GLN A 61 -7.08 7.96 -7.41
N TYR A 62 -8.18 7.20 -7.35
CA TYR A 62 -9.24 7.21 -8.37
C TYR A 62 -10.58 7.41 -7.67
N ASN A 63 -11.22 8.57 -7.85
CA ASN A 63 -12.44 8.95 -7.13
C ASN A 63 -12.26 8.77 -5.61
N ASN A 64 -13.06 7.92 -4.96
CA ASN A 64 -12.97 7.58 -3.54
C ASN A 64 -12.08 6.37 -3.23
N VAL A 65 -11.37 5.81 -4.23
CA VAL A 65 -10.52 4.63 -4.08
C VAL A 65 -9.04 5.01 -4.03
N LYS A 66 -8.35 4.58 -2.96
CA LYS A 66 -6.88 4.56 -2.90
C LYS A 66 -6.38 3.17 -3.26
N VAL A 67 -5.34 3.09 -4.08
CA VAL A 67 -4.74 1.83 -4.53
C VAL A 67 -3.27 1.83 -4.20
N TYR A 68 -2.86 0.94 -3.30
CA TYR A 68 -1.47 0.67 -2.96
C TYR A 68 -1.03 -0.60 -3.67
N ILE A 69 0.21 -0.65 -4.14
CA ILE A 69 0.80 -1.88 -4.65
C ILE A 69 1.90 -2.30 -3.71
N VAL A 70 1.91 -3.58 -3.39
CA VAL A 70 2.92 -4.22 -2.57
C VAL A 70 3.66 -5.23 -3.44
N ALA A 71 4.97 -5.11 -3.51
CA ALA A 71 5.84 -6.10 -4.10
C ALA A 71 6.20 -7.14 -3.04
N GLY A 72 6.28 -8.40 -3.44
CA GLY A 72 6.85 -9.46 -2.61
C GLY A 72 8.38 -9.44 -2.62
N ALA A 73 8.95 -10.55 -2.17
CA ALA A 73 10.40 -10.77 -2.12
C ALA A 73 11.09 -10.40 -3.44
N PRO A 74 12.27 -9.77 -3.40
CA PRO A 74 13.07 -9.52 -4.59
C PRO A 74 13.37 -10.84 -5.32
N ALA A 75 13.14 -10.86 -6.62
CA ALA A 75 13.48 -12.00 -7.46
C ALA A 75 14.99 -12.08 -7.67
N ALA A 76 15.51 -13.27 -7.92
CA ALA A 76 16.92 -13.44 -8.19
C ALA A 76 17.29 -12.75 -9.52
N LEU A 77 18.49 -12.16 -9.60
CA LEU A 77 18.90 -11.40 -10.79
C LEU A 77 18.90 -12.24 -12.07
N ASP A 78 19.13 -13.55 -11.94
CA ASP A 78 19.09 -14.48 -13.05
C ASP A 78 17.68 -14.68 -13.63
N GLU A 79 16.66 -14.65 -12.77
CA GLU A 79 15.25 -14.61 -13.18
C GLU A 79 14.92 -13.28 -13.86
N LEU A 80 15.60 -12.20 -13.48
CA LEU A 80 15.37 -10.85 -13.98
C LEU A 80 16.19 -10.47 -15.22
N LYS A 81 17.00 -11.38 -15.79
CA LYS A 81 17.94 -11.10 -16.91
C LYS A 81 17.33 -10.41 -18.14
N ARG A 82 16.02 -10.54 -18.35
CA ARG A 82 15.30 -9.94 -19.49
C ARG A 82 14.95 -8.47 -19.27
N TRP A 83 15.03 -8.00 -18.02
CA TRP A 83 14.75 -6.64 -17.62
C TRP A 83 16.08 -5.95 -17.28
N GLN A 84 16.26 -4.71 -17.75
CA GLN A 84 17.48 -3.94 -17.49
C GLN A 84 17.47 -3.34 -16.07
N VAL A 85 17.42 -4.19 -15.06
CA VAL A 85 17.35 -3.80 -13.64
C VAL A 85 18.56 -4.28 -12.86
N LYS A 86 18.82 -3.63 -11.72
CA LYS A 86 19.92 -3.91 -10.80
C LYS A 86 19.39 -4.53 -9.52
N ALA A 87 20.23 -5.25 -8.78
CA ALA A 87 19.82 -5.86 -7.50
C ALA A 87 19.32 -4.82 -6.48
N ILE A 88 19.89 -3.61 -6.51
CA ILE A 88 19.49 -2.51 -5.63
C ILE A 88 18.05 -2.03 -5.89
N ASP A 89 17.50 -2.32 -7.07
CA ASP A 89 16.13 -1.95 -7.42
C ASP A 89 15.10 -2.89 -6.76
N LYS A 90 15.55 -4.00 -6.17
CA LYS A 90 14.76 -4.95 -5.37
C LYS A 90 13.46 -5.39 -6.07
N CYS A 91 13.50 -5.54 -7.39
CA CYS A 91 12.32 -5.88 -8.16
C CYS A 91 11.83 -7.28 -7.84
N SER A 92 10.51 -7.42 -7.73
CA SER A 92 9.82 -8.69 -7.52
C SER A 92 9.08 -9.12 -8.78
N LEU A 93 8.86 -10.42 -8.91
CA LEU A 93 7.93 -11.01 -9.88
C LEU A 93 6.56 -11.30 -9.27
N GLN A 94 6.35 -11.00 -7.98
CA GLN A 94 5.06 -11.08 -7.31
C GLN A 94 4.62 -9.71 -6.81
N SER A 95 3.37 -9.36 -7.04
CA SER A 95 2.78 -8.15 -6.49
C SER A 95 1.28 -8.29 -6.26
N GLN A 96 0.76 -7.53 -5.31
CA GLN A 96 -0.66 -7.50 -4.98
C GLN A 96 -1.10 -6.06 -4.72
N ALA A 97 -2.33 -5.73 -5.12
CA ALA A 97 -2.92 -4.44 -4.86
C ALA A 97 -3.77 -4.47 -3.58
N VAL A 98 -3.69 -3.41 -2.79
CA VAL A 98 -4.61 -3.12 -1.69
C VAL A 98 -5.47 -1.93 -2.10
N PHE A 99 -6.77 -2.16 -2.19
CA PHE A 99 -7.77 -1.13 -2.48
C PHE A 99 -8.41 -0.66 -1.20
N ILE A 100 -8.55 0.65 -1.06
CA ILE A 100 -9.20 1.28 0.09
C ILE A 100 -10.31 2.16 -0.43
N THR A 101 -11.54 1.74 -0.20
CA THR A 101 -12.77 2.42 -0.65
C THR A 101 -13.63 2.68 0.55
N ASP A 102 -13.93 3.96 0.84
CA ASP A 102 -14.74 4.37 1.99
C ASP A 102 -14.28 3.73 3.32
N GLY A 103 -12.95 3.64 3.49
CA GLY A 103 -12.32 3.05 4.66
C GLY A 103 -12.21 1.52 4.66
N LYS A 104 -12.88 0.78 3.76
CA LYS A 104 -12.78 -0.67 3.67
C LYS A 104 -11.58 -1.10 2.84
N MET A 105 -10.78 -2.04 3.35
CA MET A 105 -9.68 -2.66 2.60
C MET A 105 -10.13 -3.92 1.85
N THR A 106 -9.71 -4.05 0.59
CA THR A 106 -9.76 -5.30 -0.19
C THR A 106 -8.45 -5.51 -0.94
N VAL A 107 -8.20 -6.72 -1.41
CA VAL A 107 -6.97 -7.07 -2.13
C VAL A 107 -7.27 -7.62 -3.52
N SER A 108 -6.38 -7.38 -4.48
CA SER A 108 -6.43 -8.08 -5.77
C SER A 108 -5.99 -9.53 -5.62
N THR A 109 -6.12 -10.32 -6.68
CA THR A 109 -5.29 -11.52 -6.83
C THR A 109 -3.80 -11.18 -6.86
N VAL A 110 -2.97 -12.16 -6.53
CA VAL A 110 -1.53 -12.08 -6.73
C VAL A 110 -1.25 -12.02 -8.23
N ARG A 111 -0.45 -11.05 -8.63
CA ARG A 111 0.11 -10.96 -9.98
C ARG A 111 1.51 -11.56 -9.96
N ASP A 112 1.66 -12.69 -10.65
CA ASP A 112 2.93 -13.38 -10.84
C ASP A 112 3.57 -13.07 -12.19
N LYS A 113 4.90 -13.24 -12.27
CA LYS A 113 5.74 -13.11 -13.48
C LYS A 113 5.80 -11.70 -14.09
N GLY A 114 5.12 -10.73 -13.49
CA GLY A 114 5.21 -9.32 -13.85
C GLY A 114 6.26 -8.61 -13.01
N LEU A 115 7.18 -7.89 -13.65
CA LEU A 115 8.18 -7.09 -12.94
C LEU A 115 7.52 -5.93 -12.20
N THR A 116 7.77 -5.86 -10.89
CA THR A 116 7.34 -4.77 -10.01
C THR A 116 8.52 -4.33 -9.16
N CYS A 117 8.96 -3.08 -9.27
CA CYS A 117 10.15 -2.56 -8.60
C CYS A 117 9.75 -1.52 -7.55
N PRO A 118 9.98 -1.77 -6.25
CA PRO A 118 9.56 -0.84 -5.19
C PRO A 118 10.12 0.58 -5.33
N THR A 119 11.37 0.71 -5.78
CA THR A 119 12.09 1.99 -5.83
C THR A 119 11.94 2.73 -7.15
N ILE A 120 11.88 2.00 -8.27
CA ILE A 120 11.66 2.57 -9.61
C ILE A 120 10.18 2.95 -9.79
N GLY A 121 9.29 2.25 -9.09
CA GLY A 121 7.86 2.37 -9.22
C GLY A 121 7.28 1.49 -10.33
N LEU A 122 6.07 1.83 -10.76
CA LEU A 122 5.32 1.02 -11.72
C LEU A 122 4.53 1.93 -12.68
N ASP A 123 4.35 1.49 -13.92
CA ASP A 123 3.61 2.26 -14.95
C ASP A 123 2.10 2.25 -14.67
N GLU A 124 1.43 3.41 -14.82
CA GLU A 124 -0.01 3.58 -14.55
C GLU A 124 -0.90 2.57 -15.30
N LYS A 125 -0.53 2.15 -16.53
CA LYS A 125 -1.30 1.14 -17.27
C LYS A 125 -1.27 -0.21 -16.56
N VAL A 126 -0.14 -0.55 -15.94
CA VAL A 126 -0.02 -1.76 -15.13
C VAL A 126 -0.85 -1.64 -13.85
N TYR A 127 -0.92 -0.45 -13.24
CA TYR A 127 -1.85 -0.21 -12.12
C TYR A 127 -3.31 -0.43 -12.52
N ARG A 128 -3.73 0.11 -13.66
CA ARG A 128 -5.11 -0.05 -14.16
C ARG A 128 -5.49 -1.51 -14.39
N HIS A 129 -4.53 -2.37 -14.71
CA HIS A 129 -4.75 -3.81 -14.82
C HIS A 129 -5.23 -4.45 -13.50
N PHE A 130 -4.78 -3.97 -12.34
CA PHE A 130 -5.26 -4.46 -11.04
C PHE A 130 -6.73 -4.10 -10.78
N LEU A 131 -7.22 -2.97 -11.30
CA LEU A 131 -8.63 -2.57 -11.15
C LEU A 131 -9.58 -3.49 -11.90
N ASN A 132 -9.14 -4.06 -13.02
CA ASN A 132 -9.93 -4.97 -13.84
C ASN A 132 -9.96 -6.40 -13.28
N ASN A 133 -9.04 -6.74 -12.37
CA ASN A 133 -8.90 -8.06 -11.74
C ASN A 133 -9.18 -8.02 -10.24
N LYS A 134 -10.22 -7.27 -9.83
CA LYS A 134 -10.72 -7.32 -8.45
C LYS A 134 -11.44 -8.64 -8.22
N GLN A 135 -11.16 -9.31 -7.10
CA GLN A 135 -11.98 -10.41 -6.58
C GLN A 135 -12.92 -9.86 -5.51
#